data_AF-A0A6B3NGE5-F1
#
_entry.id   AF-A0A6B3NGE5-F1
#
_cell.length_a   1.000
_cell.length_b   1.000
_cell.length_c   1.000
_cell.angle_alpha   90.00
_cell.angle_beta   90.00
_cell.angle_gamma   90.00
#
_symmetry.space_group_name_H-M   'P 1'
#
loop_
_entity.id
_entity.type
_entity.pdbx_description
1 polymer ?
#
loop_
_entity_poly.entity_id
_entity_poly.type
_entity_poly.pdbx_seq_one_letter_code
_entity_poly.pdbx_strand_id
1 'polypeptide(L)'
;MPQVSEGKRGPKARWRRKKPSPVTIIHVNQQTIRQNQKREKPAPVISVKQGQNNTYGHEVEIHGPCRVVYRRDKPKPYGARVWIETLFGVEVFTQNLE
;
A
#
# COMPACT_ATOMS: atom_id res chain seq x y z
N MET A 1 31.43 -23.56 -13.87
CA MET A 1 30.62 -22.40 -14.29
C MET A 1 31.55 -21.25 -14.64
N PRO A 2 31.32 -20.48 -15.72
CA PRO A 2 32.14 -19.32 -16.01
C PRO A 2 31.97 -18.25 -14.91
N GLN A 3 33.09 -17.69 -14.45
CA GLN A 3 33.13 -16.57 -13.53
C GLN A 3 33.18 -15.29 -14.36
N VAL A 4 32.11 -14.51 -14.36
CA VAL A 4 32.05 -13.22 -15.07
C VAL A 4 32.48 -12.13 -14.11
N SER A 5 33.52 -11.37 -14.47
CA SER A 5 33.99 -10.18 -13.75
C SER A 5 33.61 -8.90 -14.50
N GLU A 6 33.29 -7.83 -13.76
CA GLU A 6 32.86 -6.57 -14.37
C GLU A 6 34.05 -5.81 -14.97
N GLY A 7 33.96 -5.47 -16.26
CA GLY A 7 34.97 -4.66 -16.96
C GLY A 7 34.88 -3.18 -16.59
N LYS A 8 36.04 -2.49 -16.53
CA LYS A 8 36.11 -1.04 -16.24
C LYS A 8 35.88 -0.13 -17.45
N ARG A 9 35.91 -0.68 -18.68
CA ARG A 9 35.78 0.08 -19.93
C ARG A 9 34.32 0.09 -20.40
N GLY A 10 33.86 1.24 -20.87
CA GLY A 10 32.52 1.44 -21.42
C GLY A 10 31.53 2.07 -20.44
N PRO A 11 30.41 2.60 -20.93
CA PRO A 11 29.36 3.13 -20.08
C PRO A 11 28.81 2.03 -19.18
N LYS A 12 28.58 2.35 -17.90
CA LYS A 12 27.98 1.43 -16.95
C LYS A 12 26.68 0.84 -17.52
N ALA A 13 26.47 -0.44 -17.26
CA ALA A 13 25.26 -1.14 -17.68
C ALA A 13 24.02 -0.38 -17.17
N ARG A 14 23.23 0.20 -18.10
CA ARG A 14 21.95 0.87 -17.79
C ARG A 14 20.78 -0.11 -17.70
N TRP A 15 21.05 -1.39 -17.49
CA TRP A 15 20.06 -2.46 -17.41
C TRP A 15 19.29 -2.40 -16.06
N ARG A 16 18.56 -1.31 -15.85
CA ARG A 16 17.41 -1.23 -14.95
C ARG A 16 16.40 -0.31 -15.62
N ARG A 17 15.66 -0.87 -16.55
CA ARG A 17 14.57 -0.18 -17.25
C ARG A 17 13.33 -0.26 -16.36
N LYS A 18 12.92 0.89 -15.81
CA LYS A 18 11.78 1.16 -14.91
C LYS A 18 11.99 0.86 -13.42
N LYS A 19 11.68 1.87 -12.60
CA LYS A 19 11.46 1.69 -11.16
C LYS A 19 10.27 0.74 -10.99
N PRO A 20 10.32 -0.25 -10.07
CA PRO A 20 9.14 -1.05 -9.78
C PRO A 20 8.01 -0.12 -9.35
N SER A 21 6.79 -0.40 -9.81
CA SER A 21 5.62 0.32 -9.35
C SER A 21 5.59 0.27 -7.81
N PRO A 22 5.36 1.40 -7.13
CA PRO A 22 5.31 1.41 -5.68
C PRO A 22 4.21 0.45 -5.22
N VAL A 23 4.53 -0.38 -4.22
CA VAL A 23 3.54 -1.27 -3.60
C VAL A 23 2.48 -0.40 -2.93
N THR A 24 1.23 -0.61 -3.32
CA THR A 24 0.07 0.02 -2.66
C THR A 24 -0.19 -0.72 -1.36
N ILE A 25 -0.28 0.02 -0.26
CA ILE A 25 -0.53 -0.52 1.08
C ILE A 25 -1.91 -0.03 1.52
N ILE A 26 -2.80 -0.96 1.82
CA ILE A 26 -4.14 -0.67 2.33
C ILE A 26 -4.18 -1.07 3.80
N HIS A 27 -4.62 -0.17 4.67
CA HIS A 27 -4.75 -0.41 6.09
C HIS A 27 -6.14 0.00 6.60
N VAL A 28 -6.67 -0.78 7.54
CA VAL A 28 -7.95 -0.51 8.19
C VAL A 28 -7.70 0.06 9.58
N ASN A 29 -8.12 1.30 9.81
CA ASN A 29 -7.88 2.00 11.06
C ASN A 29 -8.89 1.59 12.14
N GLN A 30 -8.46 0.68 13.02
CA GLN A 30 -9.27 0.19 14.14
C GLN A 30 -9.68 1.31 15.10
N GLN A 31 -8.83 2.32 15.32
CA GLN A 31 -9.15 3.42 16.22
C GLN A 31 -10.31 4.26 15.68
N THR A 32 -10.31 4.56 14.37
CA THR A 32 -11.42 5.25 13.73
C THR A 32 -12.71 4.44 13.77
N ILE A 33 -12.64 3.11 13.58
CA ILE A 33 -13.81 2.22 13.71
C ILE A 33 -14.44 2.35 15.11
N ARG A 34 -13.62 2.26 16.16
CA ARG A 34 -14.12 2.39 17.56
C ARG A 34 -14.73 3.77 17.83
N GLN A 35 -14.22 4.83 17.21
CA GLN A 35 -14.77 6.18 17.35
C GLN A 35 -16.08 6.34 16.58
N ASN A 36 -16.15 5.78 15.37
CA ASN A 36 -17.34 5.87 14.51
C ASN A 36 -18.56 5.19 15.14
N GLN A 37 -18.38 4.15 15.96
CA GLN A 37 -19.47 3.53 16.73
C GLN A 37 -20.22 4.51 17.64
N LYS A 38 -19.62 5.66 17.98
CA LYS A 38 -20.19 6.69 18.86
C LYS A 38 -20.59 7.96 18.12
N ARG A 39 -20.43 8.01 16.80
CA ARG A 39 -20.64 9.22 15.98
C ARG A 39 -21.81 9.02 15.05
N GLU A 40 -22.62 10.06 14.87
CA GLU A 40 -23.69 10.09 13.88
C GLU A 40 -23.15 10.11 12.45
N LYS A 41 -22.06 10.84 12.22
CA LYS A 41 -21.37 10.91 10.92
C LYS A 41 -20.06 10.12 10.97
N PRO A 42 -20.02 8.91 10.41
CA PRO A 42 -18.81 8.08 10.44
C PRO A 42 -17.74 8.63 9.50
N ALA A 43 -16.50 8.69 9.98
CA ALA A 43 -15.34 9.06 9.17
C ALA A 43 -14.83 7.86 8.32
N PRO A 44 -14.14 8.08 7.19
CA PRO A 44 -13.54 7.00 6.42
C PRO A 44 -12.49 6.24 7.25
N VAL A 45 -12.51 4.92 7.19
CA VAL A 45 -11.69 4.04 8.05
C VAL A 45 -10.55 3.36 7.29
N ILE A 46 -10.64 3.29 5.97
CA ILE A 46 -9.66 2.60 5.13
C ILE A 46 -8.67 3.64 4.61
N SER A 47 -7.38 3.40 4.81
CA SER A 47 -6.30 4.20 4.23
C SER A 47 -5.59 3.44 3.12
N VAL A 48 -5.43 4.10 1.97
CA VAL A 48 -4.76 3.56 0.79
C VAL A 48 -3.52 4.41 0.54
N LYS A 49 -2.36 3.82 0.83
CA LYS A 49 -1.06 4.45 0.65
C LYS A 49 -0.42 4.01 -0.66
N GLN A 50 -0.28 4.96 -1.60
CA GLN A 50 0.36 4.78 -2.90
C GLN A 50 1.60 5.67 -2.97
N GLY A 51 2.77 5.10 -2.64
CA GLY A 51 4.00 5.89 -2.55
C GLY A 51 3.94 6.93 -1.43
N GLN A 52 3.89 8.22 -1.80
CA GLN A 52 3.73 9.34 -0.85
C GLN A 52 2.27 9.76 -0.65
N ASN A 53 1.37 9.34 -1.55
CA ASN A 53 -0.04 9.70 -1.48
C ASN A 53 -0.76 8.79 -0.49
N ASN A 54 -1.68 9.37 0.29
CA ASN A 54 -2.51 8.65 1.25
C ASN A 54 -3.96 9.09 1.08
N THR A 55 -4.79 8.19 0.57
CA THR A 55 -6.21 8.43 0.30
C THR A 55 -7.05 7.67 1.32
N TYR A 56 -8.12 8.30 1.81
CA TYR A 56 -9.03 7.68 2.77
C TYR A 56 -10.38 7.38 2.10
N GLY A 57 -10.96 6.23 2.42
CA GLY A 57 -12.25 5.80 1.90
C GLY A 57 -13.07 5.00 2.90
N HIS A 58 -14.33 4.80 2.54
CA HIS A 58 -15.24 3.89 3.23
C HIS A 58 -15.14 2.49 2.63
N GLU A 59 -14.92 2.42 1.31
CA GLU A 59 -14.81 1.19 0.55
C GLU A 59 -13.62 1.28 -0.41
N VAL A 60 -13.02 0.13 -0.70
CA VAL A 60 -11.86 0.03 -1.59
C VAL A 60 -12.02 -1.21 -2.46
N GLU A 61 -11.91 -1.05 -3.76
CA GLU A 61 -11.91 -2.14 -4.74
C GLU A 61 -10.50 -2.35 -5.29
N ILE A 62 -10.08 -3.61 -5.42
CA ILE A 62 -8.75 -3.99 -5.89
C ILE A 62 -8.89 -4.81 -7.17
N HIS A 63 -8.45 -4.25 -8.30
CA HIS A 63 -8.57 -4.90 -9.61
C HIS A 63 -7.35 -5.81 -9.90
N GLY A 64 -7.15 -6.80 -9.05
CA GLY A 64 -6.12 -7.82 -9.27
C GLY A 64 -5.64 -8.53 -8.01
N PRO A 65 -4.63 -9.40 -8.15
CA PRO A 65 -4.02 -10.11 -7.04
C PRO A 65 -3.57 -9.19 -5.91
N CYS A 66 -3.93 -9.55 -4.69
CA CYS A 66 -3.47 -8.87 -3.49
C CYS A 66 -2.98 -9.87 -2.45
N ARG A 67 -2.25 -9.38 -1.46
CA ARG A 67 -1.78 -10.18 -0.33
C ARG A 67 -2.18 -9.53 0.97
N VAL A 68 -2.83 -10.28 1.84
CA VAL A 68 -3.05 -9.89 3.23
C VAL A 68 -1.82 -10.30 4.05
N VAL A 69 -1.24 -9.35 4.78
CA VAL A 69 -0.01 -9.55 5.54
C VAL A 69 -0.28 -9.24 7.01
N TYR A 70 0.02 -10.21 7.88
CA TYR A 70 0.12 -10.01 9.31
C TYR A 70 1.58 -10.07 9.75
N ARG A 71 2.04 -9.08 10.52
CA ARG A 71 3.34 -9.10 11.21
C ARG A 71 3.21 -8.52 12.60
N ARG A 72 3.50 -9.34 13.61
CA ARG A 72 3.53 -8.94 15.02
C ARG A 72 4.76 -8.09 15.36
N ASP A 73 5.96 -8.60 15.06
CA ASP A 73 7.22 -8.05 15.58
C ASP A 73 7.82 -6.96 14.70
N LYS A 74 7.40 -6.91 13.43
CA LYS A 74 7.87 -5.92 12.44
C LYS A 74 6.66 -5.22 11.80
N PRO A 75 5.95 -4.36 12.56
CA PRO A 75 4.86 -3.57 12.01
C PRO A 75 5.39 -2.57 10.97
N LYS A 76 4.48 -2.03 10.14
CA LYS A 76 4.82 -0.89 9.27
C LYS A 76 5.16 0.35 10.13
N PRO A 77 5.86 1.37 9.57
CA PRO A 77 6.22 2.58 10.31
C PRO A 77 5.06 3.29 11.04
N TYR A 78 3.83 3.14 10.54
CA TYR A 78 2.61 3.70 11.14
C TYR A 78 1.94 2.78 12.19
N GLY A 79 2.62 1.73 12.65
CA GLY A 79 2.12 0.80 13.68
C GLY A 79 1.16 -0.28 13.17
N ALA A 80 0.81 -0.29 11.87
CA ALA A 80 -0.05 -1.31 11.28
C ALA A 80 0.60 -2.71 11.38
N ARG A 81 -0.11 -3.64 12.02
CA ARG A 81 0.26 -5.06 12.13
C ARG A 81 -0.41 -5.95 11.08
N VAL A 82 -1.57 -5.53 10.59
CA VAL A 82 -2.28 -6.16 9.48
C VAL A 82 -2.48 -5.09 8.40
N TRP A 83 -2.16 -5.45 7.17
CA TRP A 83 -2.39 -4.61 5.99
C TRP A 83 -2.51 -5.48 4.74
N ILE A 84 -3.01 -4.89 3.67
CA ILE A 84 -3.10 -5.51 2.35
C ILE A 84 -2.06 -4.84 1.45
N GLU A 85 -1.32 -5.64 0.68
CA GLU A 85 -0.37 -5.15 -0.32
C GLU A 85 -0.83 -5.57 -1.72
N THR A 86 -0.75 -4.64 -2.67
CA THR A 86 -1.05 -4.90 -4.09
C THR A 86 -0.15 -4.09 -5.02
N LEU A 87 0.10 -4.64 -6.20
CA LEU A 87 0.77 -3.96 -7.32
C LEU A 87 -0.23 -3.48 -8.39
N PHE A 88 -1.51 -3.78 -8.21
CA PHE A 88 -2.58 -3.54 -9.18
C PHE A 88 -3.36 -2.26 -8.85
N GLY A 89 -4.23 -1.87 -9.77
CA GLY A 89 -5.11 -0.71 -9.63
C GLY A 89 -6.03 -0.86 -8.43
N VAL A 90 -6.27 0.27 -7.75
CA VAL A 90 -7.13 0.36 -6.57
C VAL A 90 -8.04 1.57 -6.74
N GLU A 91 -9.34 1.37 -6.57
CA GLU A 91 -10.35 2.43 -6.55
C GLU A 91 -10.84 2.64 -5.13
N VAL A 92 -11.00 3.90 -4.74
CA VAL A 92 -11.37 4.29 -3.37
C VAL A 92 -12.69 5.03 -3.44
N PHE A 93 -13.69 4.53 -2.72
CA PHE A 93 -15.01 5.13 -2.67
C PHE A 93 -15.23 5.82 -1.33
N THR A 94 -15.66 7.06 -1.41
CA THR A 94 -16.19 7.81 -0.26
C THR A 94 -17.70 7.77 -0.32
N GLN A 95 -18.36 7.41 0.80
CA GLN A 95 -19.80 7.56 0.87
C GLN A 95 -20.11 9.05 0.77
N ASN A 96 -20.72 9.46 -0.35
CA ASN A 96 -21.34 10.77 -0.46
C ASN A 96 -22.55 10.73 0.46
N LEU A 97 -22.44 11.37 1.62
CA LEU A 97 -23.60 11.74 2.42
C LEU A 97 -24.37 12.77 1.58
N GLU A 98 -25.43 12.32 0.90
CA GLU A 98 -26.53 13.20 0.50
C GLU A 98 -27.08 13.94 1.72
#